data_AF-A0A975AEN7-F1
#
_entry.id   AF-A0A975AEN7-F1
#
_cell.length_a   1.000
_cell.length_b   1.000
_cell.length_c   1.000
_cell.angle_alpha   90.00
_cell.angle_beta   90.00
_cell.angle_gamma   90.00
#
_symmetry.space_group_name_H-M   'P 1'
#
loop_
_entity.id
_entity.type
_entity.pdbx_description
1 polymer ?
#
loop_
_entity_poly.entity_id
_entity_poly.type
_entity_poly.pdbx_seq_one_letter_code
_entity_poly.pdbx_strand_id
1 'polypeptide(L)'
;MWNEEKEQQSYFYTGEVIWKWEDNDSFEFITYRRTIGDYINKLSDCGMLVEKFHQLKINYEVINNEEELLETEYPRIMVFKAIKIY
;
A
#
# COMPACT_ATOMS: atom_id res chain seq x y z
N MET A 1 -5.48 13.61 4.81
CA MET A 1 -5.71 12.26 5.34
C MET A 1 -4.35 11.70 5.64
N TRP A 2 -4.07 11.53 6.92
CA TRP A 2 -2.77 11.10 7.41
C TRP A 2 -2.99 9.82 8.19
N ASN A 3 -2.04 8.91 8.04
CA ASN A 3 -2.01 7.66 8.79
C ASN A 3 -1.54 8.00 10.20
N GLU A 4 -2.20 7.47 11.22
CA GLU A 4 -1.65 7.57 12.57
C GLU A 4 -0.28 6.88 12.60
N GLU A 5 0.76 7.60 13.02
CA GLU A 5 2.10 7.06 13.26
C GLU A 5 2.07 6.11 14.47
N LYS A 6 1.42 4.95 14.33
CA LYS A 6 1.71 3.81 15.19
C LYS A 6 3.12 3.36 14.85
N GLU A 7 3.95 3.24 15.88
CA GLU A 7 5.38 2.90 15.83
C GLU A 7 5.71 1.97 14.65
N GLN A 8 6.47 2.53 13.69
CA GLN A 8 7.07 1.85 12.54
C GLN A 8 6.11 0.95 11.73
N GLN A 9 5.29 1.57 10.87
CA GLN A 9 4.73 0.86 9.72
C GLN A 9 5.81 0.62 8.67
N SER A 10 6.75 -0.28 8.97
CA SER A 10 7.77 -0.78 8.05
C SER A 10 7.15 -1.09 6.68
N TYR A 11 7.94 -0.98 5.61
CA TYR A 11 7.51 -1.31 4.26
C TYR A 11 6.78 -2.68 4.17
N PHE A 12 7.16 -3.62 5.03
CA PHE A 12 6.63 -4.98 5.11
C PHE A 12 5.46 -5.16 6.09
N TYR A 13 4.96 -4.09 6.72
CA TYR A 13 3.83 -4.16 7.63
C TYR A 13 2.58 -4.71 6.92
N THR A 14 1.97 -5.70 7.56
CA THR A 14 0.69 -6.29 7.15
C THR A 14 -0.27 -6.20 8.32
N GLY A 15 -1.37 -5.48 8.13
CA GLY A 15 -2.28 -5.19 9.22
C GLY A 15 -3.16 -3.97 8.94
N GLU A 16 -3.94 -3.61 9.96
CA GLU A 16 -4.82 -2.45 9.90
C GLU A 16 -4.01 -1.15 9.90
N VAL A 17 -4.48 -0.19 9.10
CA VAL A 17 -3.94 1.16 9.00
C VAL A 17 -5.10 2.12 9.19
N ILE A 18 -5.04 2.89 10.27
CA ILE A 18 -6.09 3.83 10.66
C ILE A 18 -5.72 5.20 10.09
N TRP A 19 -6.67 5.78 9.37
CA TRP A 19 -6.55 7.10 8.77
C TRP A 19 -7.48 8.08 9.48
N LYS A 20 -6.92 9.24 9.81
CA LYS A 20 -7.65 10.40 10.33
C LYS A 20 -7.41 11.61 9.43
N TRP A 21 -8.29 12.61 9.55
CA TRP A 21 -8.11 13.88 8.86
C TRP A 21 -7.34 14.84 9.75
N GLU A 22 -7.80 14.98 10.99
CA GLU A 22 -7.13 15.66 12.12
C GLU A 22 -7.01 14.70 13.33
N ASP A 23 -6.05 14.95 14.22
CA ASP A 23 -5.80 14.09 15.40
C ASP A 23 -6.99 14.02 16.38
N ASN A 24 -7.84 15.04 16.37
CA ASN A 24 -9.00 15.18 17.26
C ASN A 24 -10.33 14.77 16.61
N ASP A 25 -10.30 14.23 15.39
CA ASP A 25 -11.51 13.79 14.71
C ASP A 25 -12.13 12.57 15.40
N SER A 26 -13.46 12.54 15.48
CA SER A 26 -14.22 11.41 16.02
C SER A 26 -14.48 10.31 15.00
N PHE A 27 -14.04 10.47 13.75
CA PHE A 27 -14.21 9.48 12.69
C PHE A 27 -12.88 8.86 12.33
N GLU A 28 -12.89 7.56 12.06
CA GLU A 28 -11.71 6.77 11.71
C GLU A 28 -12.00 6.01 10.42
N PHE A 29 -11.07 6.07 9.47
CA PHE A 29 -11.12 5.27 8.25
C PHE A 29 -10.06 4.16 8.32
N ILE A 30 -10.49 2.91 8.41
CA ILE A 30 -9.58 1.77 8.55
C ILE A 30 -9.36 1.14 7.17
N THR A 31 -8.10 1.08 6.76
CA THR A 31 -7.64 0.28 5.61
C THR A 31 -6.82 -0.91 6.10
N TYR A 32 -6.57 -1.88 5.23
CA TYR A 32 -5.73 -3.02 5.57
C TYR A 32 -4.57 -3.10 4.59
N ARG A 33 -3.35 -2.96 5.09
CA ARG A 33 -2.13 -3.13 4.29
C ARG A 33 -1.82 -4.61 4.20
N ARG A 34 -1.53 -5.11 2.99
CA ARG A 34 -1.07 -6.48 2.74
C ARG A 34 0.08 -6.46 1.77
N THR A 35 0.88 -7.52 1.79
CA THR A 35 1.88 -7.74 0.75
C THR A 35 1.18 -7.89 -0.60
N ILE A 36 1.85 -7.51 -1.69
CA ILE A 36 1.28 -7.66 -3.04
C ILE A 36 0.96 -9.13 -3.37
N GLY A 37 1.74 -10.07 -2.84
CA GLY A 37 1.49 -11.50 -3.01
C GLY A 37 0.11 -11.90 -2.50
N ASP A 38 -0.29 -11.40 -1.32
CA ASP A 38 -1.62 -11.68 -0.75
C ASP A 38 -2.75 -11.11 -1.60
N TYR A 39 -2.57 -9.92 -2.18
CA TYR A 39 -3.54 -9.32 -3.09
C TYR A 39 -3.70 -10.16 -4.36
N ILE A 40 -2.59 -10.57 -4.98
CA ILE A 40 -2.60 -11.38 -6.20
C ILE A 40 -3.25 -12.75 -5.94
N ASN A 41 -2.89 -13.40 -4.83
CA ASN A 41 -3.50 -14.68 -4.43
C ASN A 41 -5.01 -14.54 -4.26
N LYS A 42 -5.48 -13.47 -3.59
CA LYS A 42 -6.90 -13.23 -3.39
C LYS A 42 -7.65 -12.93 -4.69
N LEU A 43 -7.02 -12.23 -5.64
CA LEU A 43 -7.60 -12.05 -6.98
C LEU A 43 -7.77 -13.39 -7.68
N SER A 44 -6.76 -14.26 -7.60
CA SER A 44 -6.83 -15.61 -8.18
C SER A 44 -7.94 -16.45 -7.54
N ASP A 45 -8.09 -16.40 -6.21
CA ASP A 45 -9.21 -17.08 -5.50
C ASP A 45 -10.58 -16.64 -6.03
N CYS A 46 -10.69 -15.38 -6.44
CA CYS A 46 -11.91 -14.78 -6.99
C CYS A 46 -12.07 -15.01 -8.51
N GLY A 47 -11.22 -15.83 -9.13
CA GLY A 47 -11.23 -16.05 -10.57
C GLY A 47 -10.86 -14.80 -11.36
N MET A 48 -9.95 -13.98 -10.84
CA MET A 48 -9.44 -12.78 -11.51
C MET A 48 -7.94 -12.89 -11.77
N LEU A 49 -7.48 -12.31 -12.88
CA LEU A 49 -6.06 -12.19 -13.23
C LEU A 49 -5.67 -10.72 -13.36
N VAL A 50 -4.42 -10.43 -13.01
CA VAL A 50 -3.80 -9.14 -13.31
C VAL A 50 -3.42 -9.11 -14.79
N GLU A 51 -4.03 -8.21 -15.56
CA GLU A 51 -3.76 -8.02 -17.00
C GLU A 51 -2.67 -6.96 -17.22
N LYS A 52 -2.69 -5.88 -16.45
CA LYS A 52 -1.71 -4.79 -16.53
C LYS A 52 -1.28 -4.37 -15.15
N PHE A 53 -0.01 -4.01 -15.03
CA PHE A 53 0.61 -3.61 -13.77
C PHE A 53 1.49 -2.39 -14.00
N HIS A 54 1.19 -1.30 -13.29
CA HIS A 54 1.95 -0.06 -13.32
C HIS A 54 2.47 0.22 -11.92
N GLN A 55 3.78 0.36 -11.82
CA GLN A 55 4.46 0.76 -10.59
C GLN A 55 4.67 2.27 -10.63
N LEU A 56 4.19 2.98 -9.63
CA LEU A 56 4.52 4.39 -9.45
C LEU A 56 5.72 4.46 -8.52
N LYS A 57 6.86 4.89 -9.07
CA LYS A 57 8.07 5.13 -8.31
C LYS A 57 8.04 6.55 -7.76
N ILE A 58 8.37 6.69 -6.49
CA ILE A 58 8.55 7.99 -5.86
C ILE A 58 10.00 8.40 -6.14
N ASN A 59 10.18 9.58 -6.73
CA ASN A 59 11.49 10.16 -6.94
C ASN A 59 11.76 11.16 -5.82
N TYR A 60 12.70 10.81 -4.94
CA TYR A 60 13.20 11.72 -3.91
C TYR A 60 14.35 12.55 -4.46
N GLU A 61 14.31 13.87 -4.28
CA GLU A 61 15.45 14.74 -4.59
C GLU A 61 16.61 14.52 -3.61
N VAL A 62 16.28 14.26 -2.34
CA VAL A 62 17.20 13.93 -1.26
C VAL A 62 16.57 12.83 -0.40
N ILE A 63 17.33 11.80 -0.06
CA ILE A 63 16.90 10.68 0.80
C ILE A 63 17.37 10.96 2.24
N ASN A 64 16.44 11.02 3.18
CA ASN A 64 16.68 11.41 4.57
C ASN A 64 16.63 10.24 5.55
N ASN A 65 16.01 9.11 5.19
CA ASN A 65 15.86 7.95 6.06
C ASN A 65 15.85 6.63 5.28
N GLU A 66 15.97 5.50 6.00
CA GLU A 66 15.98 4.15 5.41
C GLU A 66 14.66 3.81 4.70
N GLU A 67 13.54 4.38 5.12
CA GLU A 67 12.24 4.13 4.49
C GLU A 67 12.14 4.80 3.12
N GLU A 68 12.56 6.06 3.00
CA GLU A 68 12.68 6.78 1.73
C GLU A 68 13.63 6.04 0.78
N LEU A 69 14.73 5.47 1.29
CA LEU A 69 15.63 4.63 0.50
C LEU A 69 14.89 3.39 -0.04
N LEU A 70 14.16 2.67 0.81
CA LEU A 70 13.37 1.51 0.40
C LEU A 70 12.31 1.87 -0.64
N GLU A 71 11.73 3.06 -0.59
CA GLU A 71 10.75 3.53 -1.56
C GLU A 71 11.32 3.80 -2.96
N THR A 72 12.64 4.04 -3.05
CA THR A 72 13.32 4.13 -4.36
C THR A 72 13.52 2.75 -5.00
N GLU A 73 13.69 1.72 -4.18
CA GLU A 73 13.89 0.33 -4.62
C GLU A 73 12.56 -0.40 -4.87
N TYR A 74 11.56 -0.13 -4.04
CA TYR A 74 10.27 -0.81 -4.04
C TYR A 74 9.10 0.19 -4.14
N PRO A 75 8.21 0.04 -5.13
CA PRO A 75 7.13 1.01 -5.36
C PRO A 75 6.07 0.95 -4.26
N ARG A 76 5.83 2.09 -3.59
CA ARG A 76 4.75 2.22 -2.60
C ARG A 76 3.35 2.14 -3.20
N ILE A 77 3.18 2.64 -4.43
CA ILE A 77 1.88 2.66 -5.11
C ILE A 77 1.96 1.81 -6.37
N MET A 78 1.05 0.85 -6.43
CA MET A 78 0.93 -0.08 -7.54
C MET A 78 -0.50 -0.02 -8.06
N VAL A 79 -0.65 0.25 -9.36
CA VAL A 79 -1.94 0.31 -10.04
C VAL A 79 -2.01 -0.86 -10.99
N PHE A 80 -3.06 -1.67 -10.88
CA PHE A 80 -3.24 -2.80 -11.76
C PHE A 80 -4.66 -2.89 -12.30
N LYS A 81 -4.76 -3.43 -13.52
CA LYS A 81 -6.03 -3.81 -14.13
C LYS A 81 -6.22 -5.30 -13.90
N ALA A 82 -7.32 -5.67 -13.25
CA ALA A 82 -7.72 -7.06 -13.09
C ALA A 82 -8.87 -7.40 -14.05
N ILE A 83 -8.84 -8.60 -14.62
CA ILE A 83 -9.88 -9.15 -15.49
C ILE A 83 -10.43 -10.43 -14.88
N LYS A 84 -11.73 -10.68 -15.05
CA LYS A 84 -12.37 -11.92 -14.62
C LYS A 84 -12.12 -13.01 -15.65
N ILE A 85 -11.72 -14.20 -15.19
CA ILE A 85 -11.65 -15.40 -16.01
C ILE A 85 -13.01 -16.10 -15.92
N TYR A 86 -13.59 -16.43 -17.07
CA TYR A 86 -14.83 -17.21 -17.18
C TYR A 86 -14.53 -18.71 -17.18
#